data_AF-A0AAV3WRZ1-F1
#
_entry.id   AF-A0AAV3WRZ1-F1
#
_cell.length_a   1.000
_cell.length_b   1.000
_cell.length_c   1.000
_cell.angle_alpha   90.00
_cell.angle_beta   90.00
_cell.angle_gamma   90.00
#
_symmetry.space_group_name_H-M   'P 1'
#
loop_
_entity.id
_entity.type
_entity.pdbx_description
1 polymer ?
#
loop_
_entity_poly.entity_id
_entity_poly.type
_entity_poly.pdbx_seq_one_letter_code
_entity_poly.pdbx_strand_id
1 'polypeptide(L)'
;MPNKDMEFFKGKDEDSFLTAWQAQYGVLSEEGIDELYVNITEEIDRQVESGEHELGDIFEYKGIQVGKSDYNQFHQIYLFEQEN
;
A
#
# COMPACT_ATOMS: atom_id res chain seq x y z
N MET A 1 -7.35 -8.41 -15.74
CA MET A 1 -6.50 -7.30 -15.28
C MET A 1 -5.21 -7.94 -14.78
N PRO A 2 -4.03 -7.33 -14.91
CA PRO A 2 -2.85 -7.91 -14.28
C PRO A 2 -3.13 -8.01 -12.77
N ASN A 3 -2.93 -9.19 -12.21
CA ASN A 3 -3.12 -9.48 -10.79
C ASN A 3 -1.92 -8.88 -10.03
N LYS A 4 -1.86 -7.55 -9.95
CA LYS A 4 -0.87 -6.88 -9.11
C LYS A 4 -1.35 -6.97 -7.67
N ASP A 5 -0.43 -7.16 -6.74
CA ASP A 5 -0.72 -7.27 -5.31
C ASP A 5 0.18 -6.31 -4.52
N MET A 6 -0.05 -6.18 -3.22
CA MET A 6 0.81 -5.44 -2.32
C MET A 6 1.24 -6.24 -1.11
N GLU A 7 2.46 -5.99 -0.64
CA GLU A 7 2.98 -6.53 0.61
C GLU A 7 3.77 -5.46 1.37
N PHE A 8 3.86 -5.63 2.69
CA PHE A 8 4.77 -4.85 3.53
C PHE A 8 6.08 -5.63 3.73
N PHE A 9 7.21 -4.94 3.67
CA PHE A 9 8.53 -5.57 3.89
C PHE A 9 8.67 -6.21 5.27
N LYS A 10 7.97 -5.66 6.27
CA LYS A 10 7.94 -6.19 7.64
C LYS A 10 6.51 -6.14 8.17
N GLY A 11 6.09 -7.17 8.90
CA GLY A 11 4.76 -7.18 9.53
C GLY A 11 4.52 -6.00 10.49
N LYS A 12 5.56 -5.44 11.12
CA LYS A 12 5.44 -4.23 11.94
C LYS A 12 5.02 -2.98 11.13
N ASP A 13 5.34 -2.94 9.84
CA ASP A 13 5.04 -1.82 8.96
C ASP A 13 3.56 -1.89 8.56
N GLU A 14 3.07 -3.10 8.29
CA GLU A 14 1.65 -3.41 8.12
C GLU A 14 0.82 -3.05 9.35
N ASP A 15 1.23 -3.53 10.53
CA ASP A 15 0.56 -3.23 11.80
C ASP A 15 0.46 -1.72 12.06
N SER A 16 1.54 -0.98 11.74
CA SER A 16 1.59 0.47 11.91
C SER A 16 0.62 1.18 10.97
N PHE A 17 0.59 0.77 9.71
CA PHE A 17 -0.34 1.29 8.72
C PHE A 17 -1.80 1.00 9.11
N LEU A 18 -2.13 -0.25 9.44
CA LEU A 18 -3.49 -0.64 9.83
C LEU A 18 -3.93 0.08 11.11
N THR A 19 -3.04 0.25 12.07
CA THR A 19 -3.33 1.03 13.29
C THR A 19 -3.68 2.48 12.96
N ALA A 20 -2.90 3.13 12.10
CA ALA A 20 -3.17 4.50 11.66
C ALA A 20 -4.50 4.58 10.88
N TRP A 21 -4.75 3.62 9.98
CA TRP A 21 -6.00 3.51 9.24
C TRP A 21 -7.20 3.39 10.15
N GLN A 22 -7.16 2.45 11.10
CA GLN A 22 -8.27 2.18 11.99
C GLN A 22 -8.53 3.33 12.95
N ALA A 23 -7.50 4.09 13.34
CA ALA A 23 -7.66 5.30 14.14
C ALA A 23 -8.44 6.39 13.40
N GLN A 24 -8.31 6.49 12.08
CA GLN A 24 -8.94 7.54 11.26
C GLN A 24 -10.28 7.11 10.66
N TYR A 25 -10.39 5.87 10.19
CA TYR A 25 -11.53 5.37 9.42
C TYR A 25 -12.33 4.26 10.13
N GLY A 26 -11.85 3.77 11.28
CA GLY A 26 -12.49 2.71 12.06
C GLY A 26 -11.96 1.31 11.76
N VAL A 27 -12.35 0.35 12.60
CA VAL A 27 -11.90 -1.05 12.53
C VAL A 27 -12.42 -1.73 11.26
N LEU A 28 -11.55 -2.49 10.59
CA LEU A 28 -11.88 -3.29 9.41
C LEU A 28 -12.10 -4.77 9.79
N SER A 29 -12.96 -5.45 9.05
CA SER A 29 -12.98 -6.92 8.99
C SER A 29 -11.81 -7.44 8.15
N GLU A 30 -11.54 -8.73 8.20
CA GLU A 30 -10.54 -9.38 7.32
C GLU A 30 -10.84 -9.10 5.84
N GLU A 31 -12.09 -9.32 5.39
CA GLU A 31 -12.52 -8.98 4.03
C GLU A 31 -12.31 -7.49 3.69
N GLY A 32 -12.49 -6.60 4.67
CA GLY A 32 -12.28 -5.16 4.49
C GLY A 32 -10.81 -4.76 4.39
N ILE A 33 -9.90 -5.55 4.98
CA ILE A 33 -8.44 -5.38 4.84
C ILE A 33 -8.03 -5.81 3.44
N ASP A 34 -8.51 -6.95 2.96
CA ASP A 34 -8.24 -7.43 1.60
C ASP A 34 -8.71 -6.40 0.55
N GLU A 35 -9.94 -5.88 0.71
CA GLU A 35 -10.44 -4.80 -0.16
C GLU A 35 -9.60 -3.53 -0.06
N LEU A 36 -9.14 -3.16 1.13
CA LEU A 36 -8.25 -2.01 1.32
C LEU A 36 -6.96 -2.19 0.49
N TYR A 37 -6.34 -3.36 0.55
CA TYR A 37 -5.09 -3.64 -0.16
C TYR A 37 -5.27 -3.67 -1.67
N VAL A 38 -6.38 -4.23 -2.17
CA VAL A 38 -6.74 -4.14 -3.59
C VAL A 38 -6.85 -2.67 -4.03
N ASN A 39 -7.58 -1.85 -3.27
CA ASN A 39 -7.76 -0.44 -3.61
C ASN A 39 -6.44 0.36 -3.58
N ILE A 40 -5.57 0.09 -2.61
CA ILE A 40 -4.23 0.70 -2.53
C ILE A 40 -3.40 0.32 -3.75
N THR A 41 -3.41 -0.97 -4.10
CA THR A 41 -2.67 -1.51 -5.24
C THR A 41 -3.13 -0.89 -6.56
N GLU A 42 -4.45 -0.79 -6.78
CA GLU A 42 -5.01 -0.14 -7.95
C GLU A 42 -4.63 1.35 -8.03
N GLU A 43 -4.63 2.04 -6.89
CA GLU A 43 -4.32 3.47 -6.83
C GLU A 43 -2.84 3.76 -7.08
N ILE A 44 -1.92 3.06 -6.42
CA ILE A 44 -0.48 3.25 -6.66
C ILE A 44 -0.13 2.89 -8.10
N ASP A 45 -0.72 1.84 -8.66
CA ASP A 45 -0.47 1.41 -10.03
C ASP A 45 -0.89 2.50 -11.03
N ARG A 46 -2.09 3.06 -10.84
CA ARG A 46 -2.56 4.21 -11.61
C ARG A 46 -1.62 5.41 -11.50
N GLN A 47 -1.15 5.71 -10.29
CA GLN A 47 -0.27 6.86 -10.06
C GLN A 47 1.13 6.66 -10.66
N VAL A 48 1.69 5.46 -10.60
CA VAL A 48 2.97 5.12 -11.24
C VAL A 48 2.83 5.17 -12.77
N GLU A 49 1.75 4.62 -13.33
CA GLU A 49 1.52 4.63 -14.78
C GLU A 49 1.28 6.05 -15.34
N SER A 50 0.68 6.94 -14.55
CA SER A 50 0.46 8.34 -14.91
C SER A 50 1.64 9.26 -14.60
N GLY A 51 2.62 8.79 -13.82
CA GLY A 51 3.74 9.59 -13.32
C GLY A 51 3.38 10.55 -12.18
N GLU A 52 2.22 10.36 -11.54
CA GLU A 52 1.83 11.06 -10.31
C GLU A 52 2.66 10.60 -9.11
N HIS A 53 3.15 9.35 -9.13
CA HIS A 53 3.97 8.75 -8.08
C HIS A 53 5.23 8.11 -8.65
N GLU A 54 6.38 8.32 -8.00
CA GLU A 54 7.67 7.72 -8.38
C GLU A 54 8.01 6.56 -7.42
N LEU A 55 8.40 5.41 -7.95
CA LEU A 55 8.87 4.29 -7.14
C LEU A 55 10.12 4.70 -6.35
N GLY A 56 10.17 4.35 -5.08
CA GLY A 56 11.18 4.81 -4.13
C GLY A 56 10.74 6.01 -3.30
N ASP A 57 9.64 6.68 -3.64
CA ASP A 57 9.05 7.71 -2.79
C ASP A 57 8.01 7.13 -1.82
N ILE A 58 7.69 7.93 -0.79
CA ILE A 58 6.63 7.65 0.17
C ILE A 58 5.29 7.76 -0.52
N PHE A 59 4.52 6.67 -0.50
CA PHE A 59 3.16 6.62 -0.97
C PHE A 59 2.17 6.87 0.17
N GLU A 60 1.21 7.77 -0.06
CA GLU A 60 0.11 8.04 0.84
C GLU A 60 -1.22 7.62 0.21
N TYR A 61 -2.03 6.89 0.96
CA TYR A 61 -3.38 6.51 0.55
C TYR A 61 -4.40 7.18 1.46
N LYS A 62 -5.26 8.03 0.88
CA LYS A 62 -6.27 8.81 1.60
C LYS A 62 -5.72 9.56 2.83
N GLY A 63 -4.53 10.13 2.69
CA GLY A 63 -3.84 10.91 3.71
C GLY A 63 -3.17 10.08 4.81
N ILE A 64 -3.03 8.76 4.61
CA ILE A 64 -2.30 7.86 5.51
C ILE A 64 -1.09 7.33 4.77
N GLN A 65 0.09 7.50 5.37
CA GLN A 65 1.34 6.97 4.84
C GLN A 65 1.32 5.44 4.82
N VAL A 66 1.32 4.85 3.62
CA VAL A 66 1.45 3.40 3.44
C VAL A 66 2.92 3.00 3.60
N GLY A 67 3.83 3.79 3.04
CA GLY A 67 5.27 3.62 3.18
C GLY A 67 6.02 3.98 1.90
N LYS A 68 7.35 3.83 1.95
CA LYS A 68 8.21 3.92 0.79
C LYS A 68 7.90 2.76 -0.16
N SER A 69 7.55 3.10 -1.39
CA SER A 69 7.13 2.14 -2.40
C SER A 69 8.31 1.54 -3.17
N ASP A 70 8.21 0.26 -3.51
CA ASP A 70 9.05 -0.44 -4.48
C ASP A 70 8.15 -1.39 -5.30
N TYR A 71 8.62 -1.87 -6.45
CA TYR A 71 7.85 -2.79 -7.29
C TYR A 71 8.68 -3.97 -7.79
N ASN A 72 8.27 -5.16 -7.37
CA ASN A 72 8.83 -6.40 -7.88
C ASN A 72 8.16 -6.77 -9.21
N GLN A 73 8.80 -6.43 -10.32
CA GLN A 73 8.28 -6.73 -11.66
C GLN A 73 8.06 -8.22 -11.94
N PHE A 74 8.84 -9.12 -11.33
CA PHE A 74 8.74 -10.56 -11.58
C PHE A 74 7.51 -11.16 -10.89
N HIS A 75 7.24 -10.76 -9.65
CA HIS A 75 6.07 -11.22 -8.90
C HIS A 75 4.83 -10.33 -9.10
N GLN A 76 5.00 -9.16 -9.72
CA GLN A 76 3.96 -8.14 -9.87
C GLN A 76 3.43 -7.62 -8.52
N ILE A 77 4.32 -7.45 -7.53
CA ILE A 77 3.98 -7.04 -6.17
C ILE A 77 4.57 -5.66 -5.87
N TYR A 78 3.74 -4.75 -5.37
CA TYR A 78 4.19 -3.50 -4.74
C TYR A 78 4.63 -3.78 -3.30
N LEU A 79 5.82 -3.32 -2.95
CA LEU A 79 6.39 -3.50 -1.62
C LEU A 79 6.44 -2.16 -0.89
N PHE A 80 6.05 -2.17 0.38
CA PHE A 80 6.04 -0.97 1.22
C PHE A 80 6.90 -1.14 2.46
N GLU A 81 7.80 -0.18 2.70
CA GLU A 81 8.62 -0.10 3.92
C GLU A 81 8.38 1.24 4.62
N GLN A 82 8.18 1.22 5.94
CA GLN A 82 8.17 2.45 6.72
C GLN A 82 9.60 2.94 6.93
N GLU A 83 9.88 4.21 6.62
CA GLU A 83 11.15 4.82 7.02
C GLU A 83 11.16 4.97 8.54
N ASN A 84 12.02 4.18 9.17
CA ASN A 84 12.22 4.07 10.62
C ASN A 84 12.82 5.34 11.22
#